data_AF-A0A327R7V6-F1
#
_entry.id   AF-A0A327R7V6-F1
#
_cell.length_a   1.000
_cell.length_b   1.000
_cell.length_c   1.000
_cell.angle_alpha   90.00
_cell.angle_beta   90.00
_cell.angle_gamma   90.00
#
_symmetry.space_group_name_H-M   'P 1'
#
loop_
_entity.id
_entity.type
_entity.pdbx_description
1 polymer ?
#
loop_
_entity_poly.entity_id
_entity_poly.type
_entity_poly.pdbx_seq_one_letter_code
_entity_poly.pdbx_strand_id
1 'polypeptide(L)'
;MIKNYFLLLLLMVSNAIIAQETLTFNGYDGAPATITATSSTVNDQITIVFEDVDLINNFYTDGRTYIHMYGGLDTPSGGFQGSPGFNDLGSQPQLTLVSTDTDANAGPNTYSLTINLAQFYTGVPDGTTVFGFNLLFQNEFGGGGNNQTADLYIDLIDAVKNSTLSITETKKTVFSAKMIDNQLLISNFNGVVTIKAYNILGKEILRIPNLEVNNTLRKTLNLPKNQISIVVIETAKSRHTLKVVL
;
A
#
# COMPACT_ATOMS: atom_id res chain seq x y z
N MET A 1 39.48 29.90 9.48
CA MET A 1 38.12 29.68 10.00
C MET A 1 37.27 29.05 8.91
N ILE A 2 37.35 27.72 8.75
CA ILE A 2 36.48 26.97 7.85
C ILE A 2 35.17 26.79 8.60
N LYS A 3 34.11 27.41 8.07
CA LYS A 3 32.82 27.55 8.74
C LYS A 3 32.11 26.19 8.81
N ASN A 4 31.61 25.86 9.99
CA ASN A 4 30.81 24.67 10.35
C ASN A 4 29.42 24.62 9.67
N TYR A 5 29.31 24.92 8.38
CA TYR A 5 28.02 24.91 7.67
C TYR A 5 27.65 23.54 7.09
N PHE A 6 28.58 22.58 7.07
CA PHE A 6 28.32 21.25 6.51
C PHE A 6 27.46 20.35 7.42
N LEU A 7 27.44 20.62 8.73
CA LEU A 7 26.67 19.83 9.70
C LEU A 7 25.17 20.18 9.68
N LEU A 8 24.82 21.43 9.33
CA LEU A 8 23.42 21.88 9.24
C LEU A 8 22.70 21.38 7.97
N LEU A 9 23.43 21.14 6.88
CA LEU A 9 22.85 20.60 5.65
C LEU A 9 22.52 19.11 5.77
N LEU A 10 23.23 18.36 6.63
CA LEU A 10 23.01 16.92 6.84
C LEU A 10 21.79 16.63 7.73
N LEU A 11 21.34 17.59 8.54
CA LEU A 11 20.15 17.49 9.39
C LEU A 11 18.83 17.79 8.66
N MET A 12 18.89 18.35 7.45
CA MET A 12 17.71 18.62 6.60
C MET A 12 17.32 17.44 5.70
N VAL A 13 18.05 16.31 5.80
CA VAL A 13 17.63 15.02 5.23
C VAL A 13 17.06 14.15 6.34
N SER A 14 16.21 14.73 7.20
CA SER A 14 15.22 13.94 7.89
C SER A 14 14.27 13.44 6.81
N ASN A 15 14.36 12.14 6.51
CA ASN A 15 13.28 11.45 5.84
C ASN A 15 12.01 11.83 6.61
N ALA A 16 11.09 12.54 5.97
CA ALA A 16 9.73 12.61 6.44
C ALA A 16 9.21 11.17 6.33
N ILE A 17 9.42 10.40 7.40
CA ILE A 17 8.62 9.21 7.67
C ILE A 17 7.25 9.82 7.91
N ILE A 18 6.42 9.88 6.86
CA ILE A 18 5.01 10.19 7.04
C ILE A 18 4.52 9.06 7.94
N ALA A 19 4.34 9.37 9.22
CA ALA A 19 3.77 8.42 10.15
C ALA A 19 2.37 8.11 9.64
N GLN A 20 2.06 6.82 9.53
CA GLN A 20 0.72 6.35 9.24
C GLN A 20 -0.25 6.99 10.24
N GLU A 21 -1.25 7.72 9.75
CA GLU A 21 -2.24 8.33 10.62
C GLU A 21 -3.10 7.24 11.27
N THR A 22 -3.32 7.37 12.57
CA THR A 22 -4.17 6.45 13.33
C THR A 22 -5.48 7.16 13.64
N LEU A 23 -6.58 6.57 13.17
CA LEU A 23 -7.94 7.07 13.28
C LEU A 23 -8.71 6.15 14.22
N THR A 24 -9.08 6.67 15.39
CA THR A 24 -9.61 5.86 16.48
C THR A 24 -11.05 6.22 16.84
N PHE A 25 -11.93 5.24 16.73
CA PHE A 25 -13.28 5.28 17.30
C PHE A 25 -13.19 4.86 18.77
N ASN A 26 -12.91 5.83 19.65
CA ASN A 26 -12.83 5.61 21.09
C ASN A 26 -14.22 5.64 21.73
N GLY A 27 -14.43 4.82 22.77
CA GLY A 27 -15.64 4.92 23.59
C GLY A 27 -16.94 4.64 22.84
N TYR A 28 -16.96 3.67 21.93
CA TYR A 28 -18.16 3.36 21.16
C TYR A 28 -19.35 2.98 22.07
N ASP A 29 -20.47 3.68 21.90
CA ASP A 29 -21.66 3.60 22.77
C ASP A 29 -22.93 3.16 22.02
N GLY A 30 -22.79 2.66 20.79
CA GLY A 30 -23.92 2.28 19.94
C GLY A 30 -24.35 3.36 18.94
N ALA A 31 -23.89 4.60 19.07
CA ALA A 31 -24.27 5.70 18.18
C ALA A 31 -23.40 5.78 16.91
N PRO A 32 -23.91 6.37 15.81
CA PRO A 32 -23.07 6.77 14.68
C PRO A 32 -21.96 7.73 15.13
N ALA A 33 -20.79 7.61 14.53
CA ALA A 33 -19.67 8.49 14.82
C ALA A 33 -18.87 8.87 13.57
N THR A 34 -18.32 10.07 13.59
CA THR A 34 -17.44 10.60 12.54
C THR A 34 -16.07 10.93 13.11
N ILE A 35 -15.02 10.50 12.41
CA ILE A 35 -13.64 10.91 12.66
C ILE A 35 -13.14 11.68 11.45
N THR A 36 -12.47 12.80 11.67
CA THR A 36 -11.83 13.57 10.59
C THR A 36 -10.32 13.31 10.58
N ALA A 37 -9.80 12.90 9.42
CA ALA A 37 -8.38 12.79 9.17
C ALA A 37 -7.73 14.17 9.13
N THR A 38 -6.58 14.28 9.77
CA THR A 38 -5.78 15.51 9.85
C THR A 38 -4.87 15.69 8.64
N SER A 39 -4.46 14.59 8.00
CA SER A 39 -3.50 14.63 6.89
C SER A 39 -3.73 13.55 5.82
N SER A 40 -4.43 12.48 6.16
CA SER A 40 -4.56 11.31 5.28
C SER A 40 -5.63 11.48 4.20
N THR A 41 -5.29 10.99 3.03
CA THR A 41 -6.17 10.86 1.87
C THR A 41 -6.53 9.39 1.63
N VAL A 42 -7.44 9.13 0.68
CA VAL A 42 -7.77 7.76 0.24
C VAL A 42 -6.56 6.95 -0.26
N ASN A 43 -5.50 7.63 -0.69
CA ASN A 43 -4.30 7.01 -1.27
C ASN A 43 -3.25 6.60 -0.24
N ASP A 44 -3.41 7.06 1.00
CA ASP A 44 -2.46 6.80 2.06
C ASP A 44 -2.80 5.49 2.78
N GLN A 45 -1.78 4.93 3.43
CA GLN A 45 -2.01 3.86 4.39
C GLN A 45 -2.46 4.51 5.70
N ILE A 46 -3.58 4.04 6.26
CA ILE A 46 -4.16 4.53 7.52
C ILE A 46 -4.34 3.37 8.49
N THR A 47 -4.23 3.65 9.79
CA THR A 47 -4.58 2.68 10.83
C THR A 47 -5.95 3.04 11.35
N ILE A 48 -6.90 2.12 11.24
CA ILE A 48 -8.21 2.25 11.87
C ILE A 48 -8.15 1.49 13.19
N VAL A 49 -8.62 2.13 14.27
CA VAL A 49 -8.72 1.54 15.60
C VAL A 49 -10.15 1.69 16.08
N PHE A 50 -10.69 0.63 16.66
CA PHE A 50 -12.03 0.59 17.22
C PHE A 50 -11.96 0.07 18.65
N GLU A 51 -12.42 0.88 19.59
CA GLU A 51 -12.51 0.53 21.00
C GLU A 51 -13.98 0.22 21.34
N ASP A 52 -14.25 -1.04 21.61
CA ASP A 52 -15.52 -1.51 22.13
C ASP A 52 -15.48 -1.47 23.66
N VAL A 53 -16.09 -0.43 24.25
CA VAL A 53 -15.99 -0.17 25.70
C VAL A 53 -16.97 -1.02 26.52
N ASP A 54 -17.77 -1.87 25.87
CA ASP A 54 -18.83 -2.72 26.44
C ASP A 54 -19.59 -2.11 27.63
N LEU A 55 -20.70 -1.43 27.31
CA LEU A 55 -21.65 -0.93 28.29
C LEU A 55 -22.95 -1.74 28.34
N ILE A 56 -22.93 -3.03 27.95
CA ILE A 56 -24.05 -4.03 27.94
C ILE A 56 -24.62 -4.35 26.53
N ASN A 57 -23.76 -4.54 25.52
CA ASN A 57 -24.05 -5.10 24.16
C ASN A 57 -24.46 -4.14 23.03
N ASN A 58 -23.73 -3.04 22.81
CA ASN A 58 -23.87 -2.23 21.59
C ASN A 58 -23.24 -2.89 20.35
N PHE A 59 -22.28 -3.80 20.55
CA PHE A 59 -21.69 -4.65 19.52
C PHE A 59 -21.17 -5.92 20.21
N TYR A 60 -21.58 -7.10 19.76
CA TYR A 60 -21.25 -8.38 20.37
C TYR A 60 -20.15 -9.06 19.56
N THR A 61 -19.05 -9.47 20.18
CA THR A 61 -17.96 -10.13 19.45
C THR A 61 -17.73 -11.59 19.86
N ASP A 62 -18.57 -12.17 20.73
CA ASP A 62 -18.46 -13.56 21.23
C ASP A 62 -17.03 -13.98 21.65
N GLY A 63 -16.27 -13.04 22.23
CA GLY A 63 -14.88 -13.31 22.63
C GLY A 63 -13.91 -13.53 21.46
N ARG A 64 -14.22 -13.01 20.26
CA ARG A 64 -13.35 -13.10 19.09
C ARG A 64 -12.22 -12.10 19.15
N THR A 65 -11.07 -12.54 18.65
CA THR A 65 -9.87 -11.71 18.46
C THR A 65 -9.89 -10.95 17.14
N TYR A 66 -11.00 -10.98 16.40
CA TYR A 66 -11.16 -10.24 15.16
C TYR A 66 -12.62 -9.85 14.93
N ILE A 67 -12.81 -8.81 14.12
CA ILE A 67 -14.10 -8.33 13.63
C ILE A 67 -13.97 -7.96 12.16
N HIS A 68 -15.06 -7.98 11.41
CA HIS A 68 -15.09 -7.62 10.00
C HIS A 68 -15.46 -6.15 9.82
N MET A 69 -14.91 -5.52 8.79
CA MET A 69 -15.21 -4.15 8.40
C MET A 69 -15.97 -4.15 7.08
N TYR A 70 -17.27 -3.91 7.13
CA TYR A 70 -18.01 -3.56 5.92
C TYR A 70 -17.83 -2.08 5.66
N GLY A 71 -17.41 -1.71 4.46
CA GLY A 71 -17.27 -0.30 4.11
C GLY A 71 -17.16 -0.05 2.63
N GLY A 72 -17.20 1.22 2.25
CA GLY A 72 -16.96 1.68 0.89
C GLY A 72 -16.67 3.18 0.86
N LEU A 73 -16.15 3.65 -0.27
CA LEU A 73 -15.70 5.04 -0.41
C LEU A 73 -16.90 5.98 -0.59
N ASP A 74 -16.81 7.17 0.00
CA ASP A 74 -17.73 8.27 -0.29
C ASP A 74 -17.23 9.13 -1.44
N THR A 75 -18.07 9.30 -2.45
CA THR A 75 -17.70 9.88 -3.75
C THR A 75 -18.85 10.73 -4.31
N PRO A 76 -18.65 11.48 -5.40
CA PRO A 76 -19.75 12.18 -6.07
C PRO A 76 -20.91 11.29 -6.54
N SER A 77 -20.69 9.98 -6.68
CA SER A 77 -21.73 9.02 -7.08
C SER A 77 -22.54 8.46 -5.91
N GLY A 78 -22.18 8.82 -4.67
CA GLY A 78 -22.79 8.36 -3.42
C GLY A 78 -21.78 7.73 -2.47
N GLY A 79 -22.27 7.31 -1.30
CA GLY A 79 -21.52 6.58 -0.28
C GLY A 79 -21.38 5.09 -0.57
N PHE A 80 -20.57 4.40 0.25
CA PHE A 80 -20.32 2.95 0.17
C PHE A 80 -19.88 2.44 -1.22
N GLN A 81 -19.24 3.27 -2.04
CA GLN A 81 -18.82 2.86 -3.37
C GLN A 81 -17.71 1.81 -3.31
N GLY A 82 -17.82 0.80 -4.17
CA GLY A 82 -16.88 -0.32 -4.22
C GLY A 82 -16.96 -1.26 -3.02
N SER A 83 -17.98 -1.14 -2.16
CA SER A 83 -18.14 -2.02 -0.99
C SER A 83 -18.23 -3.50 -1.41
N PRO A 84 -17.66 -4.42 -0.63
CA PRO A 84 -17.91 -5.85 -0.79
C PRO A 84 -19.40 -6.21 -0.63
N GLY A 85 -19.76 -7.48 -0.83
CA GLY A 85 -21.10 -7.94 -0.47
C GLY A 85 -21.31 -7.87 1.05
N PHE A 86 -22.39 -7.24 1.51
CA PHE A 86 -22.66 -7.06 2.94
C PHE A 86 -22.67 -8.37 3.75
N ASN A 87 -23.20 -9.45 3.16
CA ASN A 87 -23.24 -10.78 3.79
C ASN A 87 -22.01 -11.66 3.46
N ASP A 88 -21.07 -11.15 2.65
CA ASP A 88 -19.85 -11.86 2.28
C ASP A 88 -18.69 -11.41 3.19
N LEU A 89 -18.72 -11.89 4.43
CA LEU A 89 -17.69 -11.59 5.44
C LEU A 89 -16.27 -11.95 4.98
N GLY A 90 -16.12 -12.95 4.10
CA GLY A 90 -14.82 -13.40 3.61
C GLY A 90 -14.13 -12.40 2.66
N SER A 91 -14.91 -11.50 2.07
CA SER A 91 -14.40 -10.42 1.21
C SER A 91 -14.11 -9.12 1.96
N GLN A 92 -14.50 -9.04 3.24
CA GLN A 92 -14.33 -7.85 4.07
C GLN A 92 -12.95 -7.85 4.77
N PRO A 93 -12.29 -6.69 4.93
CA PRO A 93 -11.13 -6.58 5.80
C PRO A 93 -11.47 -6.97 7.23
N GLN A 94 -10.48 -7.51 7.95
CA GLN A 94 -10.61 -7.85 9.36
C GLN A 94 -9.75 -6.92 10.22
N LEU A 95 -10.34 -6.38 11.28
CA LEU A 95 -9.58 -5.77 12.37
C LEU A 95 -9.25 -6.87 13.37
N THR A 96 -8.03 -6.84 13.91
CA THR A 96 -7.56 -7.82 14.91
C THR A 96 -7.37 -7.16 16.26
N LEU A 97 -7.60 -7.91 17.32
CA LEU A 97 -7.37 -7.50 18.70
C LEU A 97 -5.92 -7.01 18.87
N VAL A 98 -5.76 -5.84 19.46
CA VAL A 98 -4.43 -5.26 19.70
C VAL A 98 -3.67 -6.06 20.76
N SER A 99 -2.34 -6.04 20.72
CA SER A 99 -1.52 -6.86 21.61
C SER A 99 -1.61 -6.50 23.10
N THR A 100 -2.11 -5.30 23.43
CA THR A 100 -2.35 -4.87 24.81
C THR A 100 -3.60 -5.48 25.43
N ASP A 101 -4.43 -6.11 24.61
CA ASP A 101 -5.69 -6.71 24.98
C ASP A 101 -5.56 -8.24 24.82
N THR A 102 -5.54 -8.94 25.95
CA THR A 102 -5.09 -10.35 26.01
C THR A 102 -6.23 -11.33 26.29
N ASP A 103 -7.43 -10.83 26.57
CA ASP A 103 -8.62 -11.65 26.78
C ASP A 103 -9.83 -10.98 26.14
N ALA A 104 -10.19 -11.44 24.95
CA ALA A 104 -11.36 -10.95 24.20
C ALA A 104 -12.70 -11.16 24.94
N ASN A 105 -12.73 -11.96 26.03
CA ASN A 105 -13.91 -12.14 26.89
C ASN A 105 -13.97 -11.12 28.03
N ALA A 106 -12.92 -10.30 28.21
CA ALA A 106 -12.81 -9.30 29.26
C ALA A 106 -12.66 -7.90 28.63
N GLY A 107 -13.79 -7.29 28.26
CA GLY A 107 -13.81 -5.93 27.72
C GLY A 107 -13.23 -4.88 28.69
N PRO A 108 -12.84 -3.70 28.18
CA PRO A 108 -13.07 -3.20 26.82
C PRO A 108 -12.14 -3.83 25.78
N ASN A 109 -12.68 -4.14 24.60
CA ASN A 109 -11.92 -4.77 23.52
C ASN A 109 -11.42 -3.73 22.50
N THR A 110 -10.14 -3.75 22.17
CA THR A 110 -9.59 -2.84 21.13
C THR A 110 -9.12 -3.60 19.89
N TYR A 111 -9.68 -3.26 18.74
CA TYR A 111 -9.37 -3.86 17.45
C TYR A 111 -8.69 -2.88 16.51
N SER A 112 -7.78 -3.35 15.65
CA SER A 112 -7.09 -2.48 14.69
C SER A 112 -6.81 -3.16 13.35
N LEU A 113 -6.79 -2.34 12.30
CA LEU A 113 -6.34 -2.70 10.96
C LEU A 113 -5.56 -1.55 10.33
N THR A 114 -4.45 -1.90 9.68
CA THR A 114 -3.72 -1.02 8.76
C THR A 114 -4.17 -1.32 7.32
N ILE A 115 -4.72 -0.32 6.64
CA ILE A 115 -5.29 -0.47 5.29
C ILE A 115 -4.94 0.72 4.37
N ASN A 116 -4.78 0.46 3.08
CA ASN A 116 -4.80 1.48 2.04
C ASN A 116 -6.14 1.37 1.29
N LEU A 117 -6.99 2.38 1.44
CA LEU A 117 -8.36 2.33 0.94
C LEU A 117 -8.42 2.30 -0.59
N ALA A 118 -7.59 3.10 -1.27
CA ALA A 118 -7.51 3.08 -2.74
C ALA A 118 -7.10 1.72 -3.31
N GLN A 119 -6.20 0.99 -2.61
CA GLN A 119 -5.77 -0.35 -3.01
C GLN A 119 -6.84 -1.42 -2.76
N PHE A 120 -7.60 -1.31 -1.68
CA PHE A 120 -8.61 -2.28 -1.33
C PHE A 120 -9.89 -2.11 -2.17
N TYR A 121 -10.41 -0.89 -2.27
CA TYR A 121 -11.67 -0.57 -2.95
C TYR A 121 -11.47 -0.37 -4.45
N THR A 122 -11.02 -1.41 -5.13
CA THR A 122 -10.75 -1.43 -6.59
C THR A 122 -11.99 -1.27 -7.46
N GLY A 123 -13.19 -1.49 -6.91
CA GLY A 123 -14.46 -1.24 -7.59
C GLY A 123 -14.73 0.25 -7.86
N VAL A 124 -14.00 1.16 -7.21
CA VAL A 124 -14.06 2.60 -7.49
C VAL A 124 -13.01 2.96 -8.55
N PRO A 125 -13.41 3.54 -9.69
CA PRO A 125 -12.47 3.90 -10.75
C PRO A 125 -11.38 4.85 -10.29
N ASP A 126 -10.17 4.66 -10.84
CA ASP A 126 -9.09 5.64 -10.68
C ASP A 126 -9.49 6.98 -11.29
N GLY A 127 -9.02 8.08 -10.71
CA GLY A 127 -9.43 9.43 -11.10
C GLY A 127 -10.71 9.91 -10.41
N THR A 128 -11.37 9.06 -9.61
CA THR A 128 -12.54 9.46 -8.80
C THR A 128 -12.09 10.27 -7.59
N THR A 129 -12.70 11.44 -7.38
CA THR A 129 -12.55 12.19 -6.12
C THR A 129 -13.24 11.43 -4.99
N VAL A 130 -12.54 11.27 -3.88
CA VAL A 130 -13.02 10.61 -2.67
C VAL A 130 -13.01 11.62 -1.53
N PHE A 131 -14.12 11.70 -0.81
CA PHE A 131 -14.34 12.61 0.32
C PHE A 131 -14.09 11.91 1.66
N GLY A 132 -14.39 10.61 1.71
CA GLY A 132 -14.25 9.86 2.94
C GLY A 132 -14.52 8.38 2.76
N PHE A 133 -14.78 7.74 3.88
CA PHE A 133 -14.96 6.29 3.97
C PHE A 133 -16.11 5.97 4.91
N ASN A 134 -17.19 5.42 4.35
CA ASN A 134 -18.30 4.90 5.13
C ASN A 134 -17.96 3.47 5.57
N LEU A 135 -18.20 3.17 6.84
CA LEU A 135 -17.92 1.84 7.38
C LEU A 135 -18.86 1.49 8.53
N LEU A 136 -18.94 0.19 8.81
CA LEU A 136 -19.49 -0.37 10.03
C LEU A 136 -18.69 -1.64 10.34
N PHE A 137 -18.66 -2.03 11.61
CA PHE A 137 -18.06 -3.29 12.00
C PHE A 137 -19.12 -4.37 12.16
N GLN A 138 -18.77 -5.60 11.82
CA GLN A 138 -19.60 -6.80 11.95
C GLN A 138 -18.82 -7.89 12.68
N ASN A 139 -19.52 -8.70 13.48
CA ASN A 139 -18.93 -9.92 14.04
C ASN A 139 -19.05 -11.09 13.04
N GLU A 140 -18.71 -12.31 13.47
CA GLU A 140 -18.74 -13.50 12.63
C GLU A 140 -20.15 -13.95 12.18
N PHE A 141 -21.20 -13.42 12.81
CA PHE A 141 -22.60 -13.76 12.52
C PHE A 141 -23.19 -12.87 11.41
N GLY A 142 -22.45 -11.86 10.95
CA GLY A 142 -22.90 -10.93 9.90
C GLY A 142 -23.63 -9.71 10.46
N GLY A 143 -24.37 -9.01 9.60
CA GLY A 143 -25.07 -7.78 9.98
C GLY A 143 -26.40 -7.99 10.72
N GLY A 144 -26.80 -6.97 11.48
CA GLY A 144 -28.10 -6.85 12.14
C GLY A 144 -28.05 -6.95 13.68
N GLY A 145 -28.92 -6.18 14.35
CA GLY A 145 -28.98 -6.14 15.81
C GLY A 145 -27.65 -5.71 16.43
N ASN A 146 -27.22 -6.42 17.48
CA ASN A 146 -25.92 -6.22 18.13
C ASN A 146 -24.76 -6.91 17.40
N ASN A 147 -24.98 -7.53 16.23
CA ASN A 147 -23.89 -8.12 15.44
C ASN A 147 -23.18 -7.11 14.55
N GLN A 148 -23.66 -5.85 14.52
CA GLN A 148 -23.02 -4.76 13.81
C GLN A 148 -23.02 -3.48 14.62
N THR A 149 -22.08 -2.59 14.31
CA THR A 149 -22.17 -1.20 14.77
C THR A 149 -23.24 -0.43 13.99
N ALA A 150 -23.58 0.74 14.51
CA ALA A 150 -24.15 1.83 13.72
C ALA A 150 -23.18 2.27 12.62
N ASP A 151 -23.68 3.07 11.67
CA ASP A 151 -22.88 3.64 10.60
C ASP A 151 -21.80 4.56 11.19
N LEU A 152 -20.55 4.28 10.82
CA LEU A 152 -19.40 5.09 11.16
C LEU A 152 -18.88 5.77 9.89
N TYR A 153 -18.17 6.88 10.07
CA TYR A 153 -17.60 7.62 8.98
C TYR A 153 -16.19 8.12 9.30
N ILE A 154 -15.30 7.98 8.33
CA ILE A 154 -14.00 8.66 8.33
C ILE A 154 -14.05 9.72 7.24
N ASP A 155 -14.05 10.98 7.66
CA ASP A 155 -13.91 12.15 6.82
C ASP A 155 -12.43 12.29 6.43
N LEU A 156 -12.11 12.04 5.17
CA LEU A 156 -10.73 12.09 4.67
C LEU A 156 -10.44 13.47 4.10
N ILE A 157 -9.16 13.78 3.89
CA ILE A 157 -8.84 14.91 3.03
C ILE A 157 -9.22 14.53 1.59
N ASP A 158 -10.11 15.33 1.00
CA ASP A 158 -10.53 15.23 -0.40
C ASP A 158 -9.34 14.99 -1.32
N ALA A 159 -9.36 13.86 -2.02
CA ALA A 159 -8.30 13.51 -2.94
C ALA A 159 -8.81 12.67 -4.10
N VAL A 160 -8.12 12.78 -5.23
CA VAL A 160 -8.35 11.91 -6.37
C VAL A 160 -7.72 10.54 -6.08
N LYS A 161 -8.50 9.48 -6.17
CA LYS A 161 -8.02 8.10 -6.07
C LYS A 161 -7.01 7.83 -7.18
N ASN A 162 -5.79 7.53 -6.79
CA ASN A 162 -4.69 7.20 -7.68
C ASN A 162 -4.80 5.77 -8.16
N SER A 163 -4.23 5.51 -9.32
CA SER A 163 -4.10 4.14 -9.79
C SER A 163 -3.27 3.31 -8.84
N THR A 164 -3.81 2.15 -8.46
CA THR A 164 -3.10 1.12 -7.67
C THR A 164 -1.89 0.57 -8.42
N LEU A 165 -1.80 0.80 -9.73
CA LEU A 165 -0.58 0.78 -10.52
C LEU A 165 0.25 2.06 -10.28
N SER A 166 0.60 2.29 -9.02
CA SER A 166 1.64 3.23 -8.68
C SER A 166 2.97 2.64 -9.15
N ILE A 167 3.42 3.07 -10.33
CA ILE A 167 4.83 3.03 -10.73
C ILE A 167 5.70 3.96 -9.87
N THR A 168 5.22 4.39 -8.70
CA THR A 168 5.98 5.17 -7.73
C THR A 168 6.89 4.28 -6.87
N GLU A 169 7.38 3.18 -7.42
CA GLU A 169 8.81 2.85 -7.31
C GLU A 169 9.56 3.37 -8.54
N THR A 170 9.29 4.62 -8.95
CA THR A 170 10.30 5.37 -9.68
C THR A 170 11.32 5.82 -8.64
N LYS A 171 12.08 4.87 -8.08
CA LYS A 171 13.46 5.19 -7.72
C LYS A 171 14.01 5.78 -9.01
N LYS A 172 14.17 7.11 -9.03
CA LYS A 172 14.80 7.85 -10.12
C LYS A 172 15.94 6.98 -10.59
N THR A 173 15.78 6.35 -11.76
CA THR A 173 16.71 5.31 -12.17
C THR A 173 18.07 6.00 -12.24
N VAL A 174 19.00 5.55 -11.41
CA VAL A 174 20.34 6.18 -11.27
C VAL A 174 21.03 6.24 -12.64
N PHE A 175 20.61 5.37 -13.56
CA PHE A 175 21.04 5.28 -14.94
C PHE A 175 19.86 4.96 -15.87
N SER A 176 20.00 5.24 -17.17
CA SER A 176 19.05 4.82 -18.21
C SER A 176 19.55 3.53 -18.85
N ALA A 177 18.64 2.59 -19.13
CA ALA A 177 18.97 1.40 -19.92
C ALA A 177 17.89 1.13 -20.98
N LYS A 178 18.32 0.74 -22.19
CA LYS A 178 17.42 0.34 -23.27
C LYS A 178 18.07 -0.68 -24.21
N MET A 179 17.23 -1.44 -24.90
CA MET A 179 17.66 -2.30 -26.01
C MET A 179 17.48 -1.56 -27.34
N ILE A 180 18.51 -1.56 -28.19
CA ILE A 180 18.47 -1.08 -29.57
C ILE A 180 19.19 -2.12 -30.43
N ASP A 181 18.53 -2.67 -31.45
CA ASP A 181 19.14 -3.61 -32.41
C ASP A 181 19.95 -4.74 -31.75
N ASN A 182 19.36 -5.39 -30.73
CA ASN A 182 19.98 -6.45 -29.93
C ASN A 182 21.22 -6.00 -29.08
N GLN A 183 21.42 -4.70 -28.93
CA GLN A 183 22.42 -4.11 -28.03
C GLN A 183 21.75 -3.50 -26.81
N LEU A 184 22.26 -3.85 -25.64
CA LEU A 184 21.97 -3.14 -24.41
C LEU A 184 22.80 -1.86 -24.37
N LEU A 185 22.11 -0.72 -24.30
CA LEU A 185 22.69 0.58 -24.00
C LEU A 185 22.39 0.92 -22.54
N ILE A 186 23.43 1.15 -21.75
CA ILE A 186 23.35 1.74 -20.40
C ILE A 186 23.97 3.15 -20.50
N SER A 187 23.32 4.16 -19.92
CA SER A 187 23.75 5.56 -19.94
C SER A 187 23.58 6.21 -18.56
N ASN A 188 24.38 7.23 -18.26
CA ASN A 188 24.40 7.92 -16.96
C ASN A 188 24.76 7.01 -15.77
N PHE A 189 25.62 6.01 -15.97
CA PHE A 189 26.08 5.14 -14.88
C PHE A 189 27.61 5.14 -14.75
N ASN A 190 28.12 5.20 -13.51
CA ASN A 190 29.53 4.98 -13.20
C ASN A 190 29.62 3.90 -12.13
N GLY A 191 30.21 2.75 -12.48
CA GLY A 191 30.39 1.65 -11.54
C GLY A 191 30.31 0.28 -12.20
N VAL A 192 30.11 -0.74 -11.38
CA VAL A 192 30.08 -2.15 -11.80
C VAL A 192 28.64 -2.63 -11.90
N VAL A 193 28.31 -3.31 -13.01
CA VAL A 193 27.02 -3.97 -13.23
C VAL A 193 27.18 -5.47 -13.44
N THR A 194 26.14 -6.22 -13.09
CA THR A 194 25.94 -7.61 -13.54
C THR A 194 24.72 -7.64 -14.44
N ILE A 195 24.85 -8.14 -15.66
CA ILE A 195 23.75 -8.31 -16.59
C ILE A 195 23.33 -9.78 -16.59
N LYS A 196 22.05 -10.04 -16.41
CA LYS A 196 21.45 -11.38 -16.54
C LYS A 196 20.31 -11.33 -17.55
N ALA A 197 19.98 -12.45 -18.16
CA ALA A 197 18.75 -12.59 -18.92
C ALA A 197 18.05 -13.90 -18.58
N TYR A 198 16.73 -13.85 -18.56
CA TYR A 198 15.88 -14.99 -18.27
C TYR A 198 14.88 -15.22 -19.40
N ASN A 199 14.50 -16.46 -19.64
CA ASN A 199 13.34 -16.76 -20.49
C ASN A 199 12.03 -16.53 -19.72
N ILE A 200 10.88 -16.71 -20.40
CA ILE A 200 9.55 -16.53 -19.79
C ILE A 200 9.25 -17.49 -18.63
N LEU A 201 9.98 -18.61 -18.53
CA LEU A 201 9.84 -19.59 -17.46
C LEU A 201 10.75 -19.28 -16.27
N GLY A 202 11.47 -18.15 -16.29
CA GLY A 202 12.41 -17.76 -15.23
C GLY A 202 13.76 -18.48 -15.27
N LYS A 203 14.06 -19.27 -16.31
CA LYS A 203 15.37 -19.91 -16.49
C LYS A 203 16.39 -18.88 -16.96
N GLU A 204 17.53 -18.79 -16.28
CA GLU A 204 18.66 -17.96 -16.70
C GLU A 204 19.24 -18.46 -18.04
N ILE A 205 19.34 -17.56 -19.02
CA ILE A 205 19.85 -17.82 -20.38
C ILE A 205 21.12 -17.02 -20.71
N LEU A 206 21.47 -16.03 -19.88
CA LEU A 206 22.68 -15.23 -20.01
C LEU A 206 23.10 -14.67 -18.66
N ARG A 207 24.41 -14.63 -18.39
CA ARG A 207 25.01 -13.90 -17.27
C ARG A 207 26.35 -13.30 -17.65
N ILE A 208 26.51 -12.00 -17.41
CA ILE A 208 27.73 -11.24 -17.59
C ILE A 208 28.01 -10.51 -16.27
N PRO A 209 28.88 -11.06 -15.41
CA PRO A 209 29.20 -10.44 -14.12
C PRO A 209 30.26 -9.34 -14.27
N ASN A 210 30.28 -8.44 -13.28
CA ASN A 210 31.37 -7.49 -13.03
C ASN A 210 31.78 -6.60 -14.22
N LEU A 211 30.80 -6.09 -14.97
CA LEU A 211 31.05 -5.22 -16.10
C LEU A 211 31.16 -3.77 -15.64
N GLU A 212 32.31 -3.15 -15.88
CA GLU A 212 32.51 -1.73 -15.59
C GLU A 212 31.82 -0.86 -16.64
N VAL A 213 31.13 0.18 -16.17
CA VAL A 213 30.49 1.20 -16.99
C VAL A 213 31.05 2.55 -16.57
N ASN A 214 31.57 3.30 -17.54
CA ASN A 214 32.01 4.68 -17.36
C ASN A 214 31.13 5.58 -18.23
N ASN A 215 30.13 6.19 -17.59
CA ASN A 215 29.03 6.95 -18.15
C ASN A 215 28.10 6.17 -19.10
N THR A 216 28.64 5.58 -20.18
CA THR A 216 27.88 4.83 -21.18
C THR A 216 28.53 3.50 -21.51
N LEU A 217 27.70 2.47 -21.68
CA LEU A 217 28.09 1.15 -22.17
C LEU A 217 27.13 0.73 -23.28
N ARG A 218 27.68 0.21 -24.38
CA ARG A 218 26.94 -0.57 -25.38
C ARG A 218 27.45 -2.01 -25.38
N LYS A 219 26.55 -2.96 -25.21
CA LYS A 219 26.88 -4.40 -25.19
C LYS A 219 25.85 -5.19 -25.98
N THR A 220 26.29 -5.88 -27.02
CA THR A 220 25.45 -6.89 -27.70
C THR A 220 25.12 -8.03 -26.74
N LEU A 221 23.84 -8.34 -26.58
CA LEU A 221 23.39 -9.50 -25.83
C LEU A 221 22.98 -10.57 -26.84
N ASN A 222 23.60 -11.75 -26.86
CA ASN A 222 23.22 -12.82 -27.79
C ASN A 222 21.96 -13.53 -27.30
N LEU A 223 20.85 -12.80 -27.19
CA LEU A 223 19.58 -13.33 -26.74
C LEU A 223 18.90 -14.13 -27.88
N PRO A 224 18.15 -15.19 -27.57
CA PRO A 224 17.44 -15.95 -28.60
C PRO A 224 16.33 -15.10 -29.24
N LYS A 225 16.15 -15.28 -30.56
CA LYS A 225 15.12 -14.59 -31.37
C LYS A 225 13.74 -15.25 -31.22
N ASN A 226 12.70 -14.52 -31.59
CA ASN A 226 11.29 -14.93 -31.60
C ASN A 226 10.76 -15.35 -30.21
N GLN A 227 11.31 -14.79 -29.15
CA GLN A 227 10.85 -15.05 -27.79
C GLN A 227 11.01 -13.82 -26.89
N ILE A 228 10.21 -13.78 -25.82
CA ILE A 228 10.34 -12.77 -24.78
C ILE A 228 11.50 -13.19 -23.85
N SER A 229 12.42 -12.25 -23.62
CA SER A 229 13.48 -12.38 -22.62
C SER A 229 13.36 -11.25 -21.60
N ILE A 230 13.64 -11.55 -20.34
CA ILE A 230 13.70 -10.58 -19.24
C ILE A 230 15.17 -10.29 -18.95
N VAL A 231 15.64 -9.12 -19.35
CA VAL A 231 17.02 -8.67 -19.08
C VAL A 231 17.03 -7.93 -17.75
N VAL A 232 17.96 -8.30 -16.87
CA VAL A 232 18.12 -7.74 -15.55
C VAL A 232 19.52 -7.14 -15.44
N ILE A 233 19.59 -5.89 -14.98
CA ILE A 233 20.83 -5.14 -14.77
C ILE A 233 20.93 -4.89 -13.26
N GLU A 234 21.84 -5.58 -12.61
CA GLU A 234 22.09 -5.48 -11.17
C GLU A 234 23.31 -4.62 -10.90
N THR A 235 23.18 -3.75 -9.90
CA THR A 235 24.26 -2.95 -9.31
C THR A 235 24.30 -3.24 -7.82
N ALA A 236 25.30 -2.73 -7.10
CA ALA A 236 25.37 -2.89 -5.64
C ALA A 236 24.14 -2.31 -4.89
N LYS A 237 23.40 -1.35 -5.48
CA LYS A 237 22.33 -0.60 -4.81
C LYS A 237 20.96 -0.72 -5.47
N SER A 238 20.90 -1.27 -6.68
CA SER A 238 19.69 -1.24 -7.50
C SER A 238 19.66 -2.38 -8.51
N ARG A 239 18.44 -2.77 -8.89
CA ARG A 239 18.14 -3.73 -9.95
C ARG A 239 17.20 -3.06 -10.94
N HIS A 240 17.52 -3.13 -12.22
CA HIS A 240 16.71 -2.61 -13.31
C HIS A 240 16.35 -3.75 -14.26
N THR A 241 15.10 -3.80 -14.73
CA THR A 241 14.59 -4.91 -15.53
C THR A 241 13.99 -4.39 -16.83
N LEU A 242 14.33 -5.05 -17.94
CA LEU A 242 13.83 -4.75 -19.27
C LEU A 242 13.13 -5.99 -19.84
N LYS A 243 11.91 -5.81 -20.35
CA LYS A 243 11.26 -6.80 -21.22
C LYS A 243 11.79 -6.59 -22.63
N VAL A 244 12.32 -7.66 -23.24
CA VAL A 244 12.93 -7.61 -24.57
C VAL A 244 12.25 -8.64 -25.46
N VAL A 245 11.88 -8.22 -26.67
CA VAL A 245 11.38 -9.09 -27.74
C VAL A 245 12.29 -8.85 -28.94
N LEU A 246 12.85 -9.93 -29.47
CA LEU A 246 13.74 -9.94 -30.62
C LEU A 246 13.20 -10.87 -31.70
#